data_AF-K1UAB6-F1
#
_entry.id   AF-K1UAB6-F1
#
_cell.length_a   1.000
_cell.length_b   1.000
_cell.length_c   1.000
_cell.angle_alpha   90.00
_cell.angle_beta   90.00
_cell.angle_gamma   90.00
#
_symmetry.space_group_name_H-M   'P 1'
#
loop_
_entity.id
_entity.type
_entity.pdbx_description
1 polymer ?
#
loop_
_entity_poly.entity_id
_entity_poly.type
_entity_poly.pdbx_seq_one_letter_code
_entity_poly.pdbx_strand_id
1 'polypeptide(L)' 'MAKVEDCPGFETFGADAKAAREAKRLARKTLAEMVGIEWRYLANIENQGAIPSLPVMIQLIKVCGL' A
#
# COMPACT_ATOMS: atom_id res chain seq x y z
N MET A 1 -5.61 -9.04 -9.97
CA MET A 1 -4.86 -8.81 -8.70
C MET A 1 -5.40 -9.77 -7.68
N ALA A 2 -4.55 -10.35 -6.86
CA ALA A 2 -5.01 -11.17 -5.74
C ALA A 2 -5.82 -10.29 -4.77
N LYS A 3 -6.82 -10.89 -4.14
CA LYS A 3 -7.57 -10.24 -3.06
C LYS A 3 -7.03 -10.72 -1.72
N VAL A 4 -7.29 -9.94 -0.69
CA VAL A 4 -6.92 -10.28 0.68
C VAL A 4 -7.54 -11.61 1.16
N GLU A 5 -8.71 -11.97 0.64
CA GLU A 5 -9.39 -13.25 0.88
C GLU A 5 -8.52 -14.47 0.49
N ASP A 6 -7.62 -14.30 -0.47
CA ASP A 6 -6.71 -15.34 -0.97
C ASP A 6 -5.34 -15.32 -0.28
N CYS A 7 -5.09 -14.37 0.62
CA CYS A 7 -3.78 -14.07 1.20
C CYS A 7 -3.88 -13.87 2.72
N PRO A 8 -4.01 -14.96 3.51
CA PRO A 8 -4.10 -14.85 4.97
C PRO A 8 -2.85 -14.20 5.56
N GLY A 9 -3.04 -13.30 6.52
CA GLY A 9 -1.98 -12.48 7.13
C GLY A 9 -1.78 -11.11 6.47
N PHE A 10 -2.51 -10.79 5.41
CA PHE A 10 -2.49 -9.48 4.74
C PHE A 10 -3.73 -8.60 5.02
N GLU A 11 -4.59 -9.02 5.95
CA GLU A 11 -5.87 -8.38 6.27
C GLU A 11 -5.70 -6.91 6.66
N THR A 12 -4.62 -6.59 7.39
CA THR A 12 -4.35 -5.23 7.88
C THR A 12 -3.41 -4.43 7.00
N PHE A 13 -2.71 -5.08 6.05
CA PHE A 13 -1.60 -4.45 5.32
C PHE A 13 -1.99 -3.13 4.64
N GLY A 14 -3.16 -3.10 3.98
CA GLY A 14 -3.66 -1.89 3.33
C GLY A 14 -3.92 -0.75 4.32
N ALA A 15 -4.49 -1.06 5.48
CA ALA A 15 -4.77 -0.10 6.54
C ALA A 15 -3.46 0.40 7.19
N ASP A 16 -2.52 -0.50 7.44
CA ASP A 16 -1.20 -0.17 8.00
C ASP A 16 -0.42 0.74 7.05
N ALA A 17 -0.40 0.42 5.75
CA ALA A 17 0.21 1.26 4.72
C ALA A 17 -0.42 2.66 4.66
N LYS A 18 -1.75 2.76 4.77
CA LYS A 18 -2.47 4.04 4.82
C LYS A 18 -2.08 4.86 6.06
N ALA A 19 -2.08 4.23 7.23
CA ALA A 19 -1.75 4.88 8.50
C ALA A 19 -0.30 5.40 8.49
N ALA A 20 0.65 4.60 8.00
CA ALA A 20 2.05 4.99 7.91
C ALA A 20 2.28 6.12 6.90
N ARG A 21 1.57 6.11 5.76
CA ARG A 21 1.57 7.24 4.80
C ARG A 21 1.10 8.54 5.48
N GLU A 22 0.00 8.48 6.22
CA GLU A 22 -0.60 9.63 6.91
C GLU A 22 0.28 10.13 8.05
N ALA A 23 0.91 9.23 8.81
CA ALA A 23 1.89 9.58 9.83
C ALA A 23 3.10 10.35 9.26
N LYS A 24 3.51 10.00 8.03
CA LYS A 24 4.56 10.72 7.28
C LYS A 24 4.06 11.97 6.54
N ARG A 25 2.77 12.32 6.66
CA ARG A 25 2.13 13.48 5.99
C ARG A 25 2.26 13.44 4.46
N LEU A 26 2.29 12.25 3.88
CA LEU A 26 2.37 12.08 2.43
C LEU A 26 0.97 12.05 1.82
N ALA A 27 0.76 12.84 0.77
CA ALA A 27 -0.39 12.66 -0.11
C ALA A 27 -0.29 11.30 -0.82
N ARG A 28 -1.42 10.66 -1.12
CA ARG A 28 -1.44 9.36 -1.82
C ARG A 28 -0.70 9.43 -3.15
N LYS A 29 -0.90 10.51 -3.92
CA LYS A 29 -0.21 10.70 -5.20
C LYS A 29 1.31 10.74 -5.03
N THR A 30 1.80 11.44 -4.01
CA THR A 30 3.23 11.53 -3.69
C THR A 30 3.83 10.16 -3.35
N LEU A 31 3.17 9.36 -2.51
CA LEU A 31 3.66 8.01 -2.21
C LEU A 31 3.64 7.11 -3.45
N ALA A 32 2.58 7.19 -4.25
CA ALA A 32 2.45 6.40 -5.48
C ALA A 32 3.59 6.70 -6.47
N GLU A 33 3.94 7.98 -6.65
CA GLU A 33 5.09 8.42 -7.45
C GLU A 33 6.43 7.88 -6.92
N MET A 34 6.65 7.93 -5.59
CA MET A 34 7.86 7.37 -4.96
C MET A 34 8.01 5.86 -5.17
N VAL A 35 6.89 5.13 -5.16
CA VAL A 35 6.84 3.67 -5.34
C VAL A 35 6.82 3.27 -6.82
N GLY A 36 6.58 4.22 -7.73
CA GLY A 36 6.50 3.97 -9.17
C GLY A 36 5.20 3.27 -9.60
N ILE A 37 4.08 3.59 -8.95
CA ILE A 37 2.76 3.02 -9.23
C ILE A 37 1.69 4.11 -9.44
N GLU A 38 0.59 3.73 -10.08
CA GLU A 38 -0.58 4.60 -10.20
C GLU A 38 -1.23 4.87 -8.84
N TRP A 39 -1.61 6.12 -8.58
CA TRP A 39 -2.23 6.52 -7.31
C TRP A 39 -3.57 5.82 -7.05
N ARG A 40 -4.30 5.45 -8.12
CA ARG A 40 -5.53 4.66 -8.04
C ARG A 40 -5.24 3.24 -7.56
N TYR A 41 -4.12 2.67 -7.99
CA TYR A 41 -3.71 1.35 -7.51
C TYR A 41 -3.36 1.41 -6.02
N LEU A 42 -2.62 2.43 -5.57
CA LEU A 42 -2.40 2.65 -4.14
C LEU A 42 -3.71 2.83 -3.36
N ALA A 43 -4.72 3.50 -3.93
CA ALA A 43 -6.03 3.65 -3.29
C ALA A 43 -6.75 2.30 -3.11
N ASN A 44 -6.60 1.37 -4.07
CA ASN A 44 -7.17 0.03 -3.99
C ASN A 44 -6.43 -0.83 -2.94
N ILE A 45 -5.11 -0.68 -2.81
CA ILE A 45 -4.34 -1.34 -1.74
C ILE A 45 -4.82 -0.84 -0.38
N GLU A 46 -4.90 0.48 -0.19
CA GLU A 46 -5.24 1.10 1.09
C GLU A 46 -6.68 0.85 1.54
N ASN A 47 -7.65 0.75 0.61
CA ASN A 47 -9.07 0.80 0.96
C ASN A 47 -9.91 -0.36 0.43
N GLN A 48 -9.37 -1.20 -0.46
CA GLN A 48 -10.14 -2.25 -1.14
C GLN A 48 -9.52 -3.65 -1.01
N GLY A 49 -8.49 -3.81 -0.19
CA GLY A 49 -7.85 -5.12 0.04
C GLY A 49 -7.15 -5.69 -1.20
N ALA A 50 -6.73 -4.82 -2.14
CA ALA A 50 -5.92 -5.25 -3.27
C ALA A 50 -4.52 -5.63 -2.77
N ILE A 51 -4.07 -6.83 -3.10
CA ILE A 51 -2.75 -7.31 -2.71
C ILE A 51 -1.71 -6.81 -3.71
N PRO A 52 -0.70 -6.03 -3.26
CA PRO A 52 0.37 -5.59 -4.14
C PRO A 52 1.29 -6.73 -4.55
N SER A 53 2.05 -6.53 -5.63
CA SER A 53 3.18 -7.41 -5.93
C SER A 53 4.27 -7.23 -4.87
N LEU A 54 5.10 -8.26 -4.67
CA LEU A 54 6.21 -8.20 -3.70
C LEU A 54 7.13 -6.99 -3.88
N PRO A 55 7.52 -6.57 -5.11
CA PRO A 55 8.32 -5.36 -5.28
C PRO A 55 7.63 -4.09 -4.74
N VAL A 56 6.32 -3.93 -5.00
CA VAL A 56 5.55 -2.78 -4.53
C VAL A 56 5.43 -2.82 -3.00
N MET A 57 5.19 -4.00 -2.44
CA MET A 57 5.12 -4.21 -0.99
C MET A 57 6.42 -3.83 -0.29
N ILE A 58 7.57 -4.28 -0.78
CA ILE A 58 8.89 -3.95 -0.23
C ILE A 58 9.15 -2.44 -0.27
N GLN A 59 8.76 -1.77 -1.38
CA GLN A 59 8.91 -0.32 -1.49
C GLN A 59 7.98 0.43 -0.53
N LEU A 60 6.73 -0.03 -0.35
CA LEU A 60 5.82 0.54 0.64
C LEU A 60 6.39 0.42 2.05
N ILE A 61 6.90 -0.75 2.44
CA ILE A 61 7.55 -0.97 3.74
C ILE A 61 8.73 -0.02 3.91
N LYS A 62 9.60 0.08 2.90
CA LYS A 62 10.78 0.95 2.96
C LYS A 62 10.43 2.44 3.09
N VAL A 63 9.48 2.93 2.30
CA VAL A 63 9.12 4.36 2.29
C VAL A 63 8.28 4.72 3.52
N CYS A 64 7.36 3.83 3.92
CA CYS A 64 6.43 4.06 5.00
C CYS A 64 6.98 3.67 6.38
N GLY A 65 8.06 2.89 6.45
CA GLY A 65 8.63 2.40 7.71
C GLY A 65 7.66 1.48 8.45
N LEU A 66 6.99 0.60 7.70
CA LEU A 66 6.07 -0.43 8.23
C LEU A 66 6.85 -1.53 8.96
#